data_AF-H3ZJH3-F1
#
_entry.id   AF-H3ZJH3-F1
#
_cell.length_a   1.000
_cell.length_b   1.000
_cell.length_c   1.000
_cell.angle_alpha   90.00
_cell.angle_beta   90.00
_cell.angle_gamma   90.00
#
_symmetry.space_group_name_H-M   'P 1'
#
loop_
_entity.id
_entity.type
_entity.pdbx_description
1 polymer ?
#
loop_
_entity_poly.entity_id
_entity_poly.type
_entity_poly.pdbx_seq_one_letter_code
_entity_poly.pdbx_strand_id
1 'polypeptide(L)'
;MDCRQLLDIKQYEFLMNYFMRRQQELKVAELDEPFSYDGFSVYDQIFQQLTKEAEVAYIECFAEPPPPIALTNLYHLAELELAGRRPRIKAPGTLQ
;
A
#
# COMPACT_ATOMS: atom_id res chain seq x y z
N MET A 1 -5.21 12.18 3.00
CA MET A 1 -5.73 12.14 1.62
C MET A 1 -6.35 10.77 1.41
N ASP A 2 -7.58 10.66 0.92
CA ASP A 2 -8.23 9.35 0.72
C ASP A 2 -7.84 8.81 -0.67
N CYS A 3 -7.11 7.70 -0.75
CA CYS A 3 -6.71 7.09 -2.02
C CYS A 3 -7.89 6.71 -2.90
N ARG A 4 -9.08 6.55 -2.32
CA ARG A 4 -10.34 6.33 -3.06
C ARG A 4 -10.76 7.54 -3.90
N GLN A 5 -10.15 8.71 -3.70
CA GLN A 5 -10.36 9.90 -4.53
C GLN A 5 -9.42 9.92 -5.75
N LEU A 6 -8.40 9.05 -5.77
CA LEU A 6 -7.38 9.02 -6.82
C LEU A 6 -7.51 7.82 -7.75
N LEU A 7 -8.25 6.79 -7.34
CA LEU A 7 -8.38 5.51 -8.03
C LEU A 7 -9.85 5.11 -8.11
N ASP A 8 -10.23 4.43 -9.19
CA ASP A 8 -11.48 3.66 -9.22
C ASP A 8 -11.44 2.53 -8.17
N ILE A 9 -12.60 2.08 -7.71
CA ILE A 9 -12.75 1.01 -6.71
C ILE A 9 -11.97 -0.24 -7.13
N LYS A 10 -12.02 -0.62 -8.40
CA LYS A 10 -11.29 -1.81 -8.90
C LYS A 10 -9.77 -1.65 -8.85
N GLN A 11 -9.28 -0.45 -9.18
CA GLN A 11 -7.86 -0.11 -9.13
C GLN A 11 -7.35 -0.07 -7.69
N TYR A 12 -8.16 0.50 -6.79
CA TYR A 12 -7.91 0.52 -5.36
C TYR A 12 -7.85 -0.90 -4.77
N GLU A 13 -8.84 -1.75 -5.08
CA GLU A 13 -8.91 -3.13 -4.59
C GLU A 13 -7.76 -3.98 -5.15
N PHE A 14 -7.40 -3.81 -6.42
CA PHE A 14 -6.26 -4.49 -7.01
C PHE A 14 -4.97 -4.22 -6.24
N LEU A 15 -4.64 -2.95 -6.00
CA LEU A 15 -3.42 -2.57 -5.28
C LEU A 15 -3.45 -3.01 -3.82
N MET A 16 -4.58 -2.84 -3.11
CA MET A 16 -4.73 -3.31 -1.73
C MET A 16 -4.48 -4.81 -1.63
N ASN A 17 -5.15 -5.62 -2.46
CA ASN A 17 -5.01 -7.07 -2.44
C ASN A 17 -3.59 -7.50 -2.83
N TYR A 18 -2.99 -6.82 -3.80
CA TYR A 18 -1.61 -7.06 -4.22
C TYR A 18 -0.64 -6.87 -3.06
N PHE A 19 -0.67 -5.70 -2.41
CA PHE A 19 0.24 -5.39 -1.31
C PHE A 19 0.01 -6.30 -0.10
N MET A 20 -1.24 -6.54 0.29
CA MET A 20 -1.55 -7.44 1.42
C MET A 20 -0.97 -8.84 1.19
N ARG A 21 -1.19 -9.41 0.00
CA ARG A 21 -0.65 -10.73 -0.35
C ARG A 21 0.87 -10.74 -0.31
N ARG A 22 1.52 -9.77 -0.94
CA ARG A 22 2.99 -9.74 -1.04
C ARG A 22 3.67 -9.48 0.30
N GLN A 23 3.11 -8.61 1.13
CA GLN A 23 3.63 -8.36 2.48
C GLN A 23 3.50 -9.60 3.39
N GLN A 24 2.43 -10.39 3.23
CA GLN A 24 2.29 -11.68 3.91
C GLN A 24 3.31 -12.71 3.40
N GLU A 25 3.50 -12.84 2.09
CA GLU A 25 4.47 -13.75 1.48
C GLU A 25 5.91 -13.44 1.92
N LEU A 26 6.26 -12.17 2.01
CA LEU A 26 7.57 -11.70 2.45
C LEU A 26 7.70 -11.55 3.97
N LYS A 27 6.64 -11.87 4.74
CA LYS A 27 6.62 -11.79 6.20
C LYS A 27 7.08 -10.43 6.72
N VAL A 28 6.65 -9.35 6.08
CA VAL A 28 7.09 -7.97 6.40
C VAL A 28 6.84 -7.61 7.87
N ALA A 29 5.74 -8.10 8.45
CA ALA A 29 5.42 -7.90 9.86
C ALA A 29 6.36 -8.62 10.86
N GLU A 30 7.16 -9.58 10.39
CA GLU A 30 8.16 -10.30 11.19
C GLU A 30 9.55 -9.64 11.14
N LEU A 31 9.73 -8.58 10.35
CA LEU A 31 10.99 -7.85 10.27
C LEU A 31 11.27 -7.16 11.61
N ASP A 32 12.31 -7.61 12.30
CA ASP A 32 12.83 -7.04 13.54
C ASP A 32 14.06 -6.18 13.23
N GLU A 33 13.86 -5.11 12.46
CA GLU A 33 14.93 -4.17 12.13
C GLU A 33 14.76 -2.84 12.85
N PRO A 34 15.84 -2.28 13.43
CA PRO A 34 15.82 -0.91 13.92
C PRO A 34 15.59 0.04 12.74
N PHE A 35 14.85 1.12 12.97
CA PHE A 35 14.70 2.20 11.99
C PHE A 35 16.07 2.67 11.52
N SER A 36 16.43 2.33 10.28
CA SER A 36 17.67 2.80 9.67
C SER A 36 17.45 4.18 9.09
N TYR A 37 18.28 5.14 9.49
CA TYR A 37 18.24 6.51 8.96
C TYR A 37 18.92 6.64 7.58
N ASP A 38 19.59 5.58 7.11
CA ASP A 38 20.29 5.58 5.82
C ASP A 38 19.40 5.18 4.63
N GLY A 39 18.19 4.69 4.87
CA GLY A 39 17.26 4.24 3.83
C GLY A 39 17.65 2.92 3.15
N PHE A 40 18.51 2.11 3.78
CA PHE A 40 18.98 0.82 3.27
C PHE A 40 18.52 -0.38 4.09
N SER A 41 17.51 -0.21 4.94
CA SER A 41 16.92 -1.34 5.70
C SER A 41 16.34 -2.39 4.74
N VAL A 42 16.18 -3.63 5.21
CA VAL A 42 15.47 -4.67 4.47
C VAL A 42 14.02 -4.23 4.21
N TYR A 43 13.43 -3.49 5.15
CA TYR A 43 12.13 -2.86 4.95
C TYR A 43 12.12 -1.91 3.74
N ASP A 44 13.09 -0.99 3.64
CA ASP A 44 13.18 -0.04 2.53
C ASP A 44 13.35 -0.75 1.19
N GLN A 45 14.17 -1.81 1.16
CA GLN A 45 14.38 -2.62 -0.04
C GLN A 45 13.10 -3.34 -0.47
N ILE A 46 12.37 -3.95 0.47
CA ILE A 46 11.08 -4.59 0.20
C ILE A 46 10.05 -3.57 -0.27
N PHE A 47 9.99 -2.40 0.37
CA PHE A 47 9.11 -1.32 -0.04
C PHE A 47 9.38 -0.89 -1.50
N GLN A 48 10.64 -0.61 -1.83
CA GLN A 48 11.03 -0.22 -3.19
C GLN A 48 10.72 -1.32 -4.21
N GLN A 49 11.02 -2.57 -3.88
CA GLN A 49 10.73 -3.73 -4.72
C GLN A 49 9.23 -3.87 -4.97
N LEU A 50 8.42 -3.94 -3.91
CA LEU A 50 6.97 -4.16 -4.04
C LEU A 50 6.27 -3.00 -4.72
N THR A 51 6.71 -1.77 -4.49
CA THR A 51 6.15 -0.58 -5.16
C THR A 51 6.37 -0.66 -6.69
N LYS A 52 7.57 -1.07 -7.11
CA LYS A 52 7.91 -1.24 -8.52
C LYS A 52 7.18 -2.42 -9.17
N GLU A 53 7.09 -3.56 -8.47
CA GLU A 53 6.33 -4.72 -8.96
C GLU A 53 4.83 -4.40 -9.08
N ALA A 54 4.27 -3.65 -8.12
CA ALA A 54 2.87 -3.21 -8.15
C ALA A 54 2.60 -2.23 -9.30
N GLU A 55 3.52 -1.32 -9.59
CA GLU A 55 3.41 -0.39 -10.72
C GLU A 55 3.31 -1.15 -12.05
N VAL A 56 4.20 -2.13 -12.27
CA VAL A 56 4.18 -2.96 -13.48
C VAL A 56 2.87 -3.74 -13.59
N ALA A 57 2.47 -4.45 -12.51
CA ALA A 57 1.25 -5.24 -12.52
C ALA A 57 -0.01 -4.38 -12.72
N TYR A 58 -0.02 -3.15 -12.19
CA TYR A 58 -1.10 -2.20 -12.41
C TYR A 58 -1.19 -1.77 -13.87
N ILE A 59 -0.07 -1.39 -14.49
CA ILE A 59 -0.02 -0.98 -15.90
C ILE A 59 -0.49 -2.12 -16.80
N GLU A 60 -0.09 -3.36 -16.52
CA GLU A 60 -0.54 -4.55 -17.26
C GLU A 60 -2.06 -4.75 -17.16
N CYS A 61 -2.67 -4.46 -16.00
CA CYS A 61 -4.11 -4.66 -15.79
C CYS A 61 -4.99 -3.52 -16.32
N PHE A 62 -4.50 -2.27 -16.24
CA PHE A 62 -5.32 -1.08 -16.47
C PHE A 62 -4.86 -0.23 -17.67
N ALA A 63 -3.73 -0.57 -18.30
CA ALA A 63 -3.15 0.14 -19.43
C ALA A 63 -2.85 1.64 -19.17
N GLU A 64 -2.69 2.02 -17.90
CA GLU A 64 -2.32 3.36 -17.47
C GLU A 64 -1.44 3.29 -16.21
N PRO A 65 -0.59 4.29 -15.95
CA PRO A 65 0.24 4.32 -14.75
C PRO A 65 -0.60 4.63 -13.49
N PRO A 66 -0.30 4.01 -12.34
CA PRO A 66 -0.95 4.39 -11.08
C PRO A 66 -0.46 5.79 -10.64
N PRO A 67 -1.28 6.57 -9.92
CA PRO A 67 -0.82 7.79 -9.26
C PRO A 67 0.32 7.45 -8.27
N PRO A 68 1.50 8.09 -8.34
CA PRO A 68 2.64 7.70 -7.50
C PRO A 68 2.33 7.70 -6.00
N ILE A 69 1.58 8.68 -5.53
CA ILE A 69 1.16 8.79 -4.12
C ILE A 69 0.22 7.65 -3.69
N ALA A 70 -0.51 7.04 -4.64
CA ALA A 70 -1.41 5.94 -4.34
C ALA A 70 -0.64 4.65 -4.01
N LEU A 71 0.47 4.37 -4.69
CA LEU A 71 1.29 3.20 -4.41
C LEU A 71 1.85 3.22 -2.97
N THR A 72 2.50 4.33 -2.59
CA THR A 72 3.05 4.49 -1.23
C THR A 72 1.95 4.41 -0.17
N ASN A 73 0.85 5.12 -0.35
CA ASN A 73 -0.23 5.13 0.63
C ASN A 73 -0.91 3.76 0.77
N LEU A 74 -1.14 3.05 -0.34
CA LEU A 74 -1.79 1.74 -0.30
C LEU A 74 -0.88 0.64 0.23
N TYR A 75 0.44 0.75 0.03
CA TYR A 75 1.41 -0.11 0.70
C TYR A 75 1.26 0.01 2.22
N HIS A 76 1.32 1.22 2.78
CA HIS A 76 1.19 1.42 4.23
C HIS A 76 -0.22 1.11 4.75
N LEU A 77 -1.24 1.34 3.94
CA LEU A 77 -2.61 0.99 4.32
C LEU A 77 -2.80 -0.54 4.38
N ALA A 78 -2.16 -1.29 3.49
CA ALA A 78 -2.13 -2.75 3.55
C ALA A 78 -1.43 -3.26 4.82
N GLU A 79 -0.32 -2.63 5.23
CA GLU A 79 0.34 -2.99 6.49
C GLU A 79 -0.59 -2.78 7.69
N LEU A 80 -1.29 -1.64 7.73
CA LEU A 80 -2.27 -1.35 8.78
C LEU A 80 -3.45 -2.33 8.77
N GLU A 81 -3.92 -2.73 7.60
CA GLU A 81 -4.98 -3.74 7.44
C GLU A 81 -4.52 -5.09 7.99
N LEU A 82 -3.33 -5.57 7.58
CA LEU A 82 -2.75 -6.83 8.05
C LEU A 82 -2.50 -6.82 9.56
N ALA A 83 -2.11 -5.69 10.12
CA ALA A 83 -1.93 -5.52 11.56
C ALA A 83 -3.25 -5.40 12.35
N GLY A 84 -4.40 -5.33 11.68
CA GLY A 84 -5.69 -5.06 12.31
C GLY A 84 -5.79 -3.66 12.92
N ARG A 85 -4.93 -2.73 12.49
CA ARG A 85 -4.81 -1.35 13.01
C ARG A 85 -5.37 -0.30 12.07
N ARG A 86 -6.01 -0.72 10.97
CA ARG A 86 -6.58 0.23 10.01
C ARG A 86 -7.63 1.11 10.69
N PRO A 87 -7.44 2.44 10.71
CA PRO A 87 -8.45 3.32 11.26
C PRO A 87 -9.72 3.22 10.42
N ARG A 88 -10.84 2.88 11.07
CA ARG A 88 -12.15 3.01 10.44
C ARG A 88 -12.38 4.49 10.20
N ILE A 89 -12.28 4.93 8.95
CA ILE A 89 -12.68 6.28 8.56
C ILE A 89 -14.15 6.39 8.96
N LYS A 90 -14.43 7.13 10.03
CA LYS A 90 -15.80 7.51 10.36
C LYS A 90 -16.29 8.26 9.13
N ALA A 91 -17.35 7.78 8.49
CA ALA A 91 -18.04 8.53 7.45
C ALA A 91 -18.21 9.97 7.98
N PRO A 92 -17.90 11.01 7.18
CA PRO A 92 -18.07 12.36 7.64
C PRO A 92 -19.51 12.48 8.10
N GLY A 93 -19.70 12.66 9.41
CA GLY A 93 -21.01 12.94 9.97
C GLY A 93 -21.54 14.12 9.19
N THR A 94 -22.73 13.96 8.62
CA THR A 94 -23.46 15.04 7.97
C THR A 94 -23.35 16.26 8.88
N LEU A 95 -22.63 17.29 8.45
CA LEU A 95 -22.66 18.59 9.10
C LEU A 95 -24.11 19.05 8.95
N GLN A 96 -24.90 18.85 10.01
CA GLN A 96 -26.23 19.42 10.17
C GLN A 96 -26.11 20.91 10.51
#